data_AF-A0A3T1ARX4-F1
#
_entry.id   AF-A0A3T1ARX4-F1
#
_cell.length_a   1.000
_cell.length_b   1.000
_cell.length_c   1.000
_cell.angle_alpha   90.00
_cell.angle_beta   90.00
_cell.angle_gamma   90.00
#
_symmetry.space_group_name_H-M   'P 1'
#
loop_
_entity.id
_entity.type
_entity.pdbx_description
1 polymer ?
#
loop_
_entity_poly.entity_id
_entity_poly.type
_entity_poly.pdbx_seq_one_letter_code
_entity_poly.pdbx_strand_id
1 'polypeptide(L)'
;MDVLLSGHIELSEAVPAPASRAGIPGASAHLPGRAFVTAVVPDEDLDREVTVSLHPERQRDIPFAVMRWFMEKVADEMARSRAERPFDSGT
;
A
#
# COMPACT_ATOMS: atom_id res chain seq x y z
N MET A 1 -0.66 29.94 12.02
CA MET A 1 0.22 29.61 10.86
C MET A 1 0.27 28.11 10.85
N ASP A 2 -0.76 27.52 10.27
CA ASP A 2 -1.04 26.10 10.37
C ASP A 2 -0.60 25.50 9.03
N VAL A 3 0.37 24.61 9.10
CA VAL A 3 1.00 24.00 7.93
C VAL A 3 0.04 22.94 7.40
N LEU A 4 -0.63 23.25 6.28
CA LEU A 4 -1.49 22.32 5.53
C LEU A 4 -0.61 21.21 4.93
N LEU A 5 -0.72 20.00 5.45
CA LEU A 5 0.00 18.82 4.99
C LEU A 5 -0.97 17.95 4.18
N SER A 6 -1.16 18.30 2.90
CA SER A 6 -1.74 17.39 1.90
C SER A 6 -0.89 16.12 1.83
N GLY A 7 -1.40 15.04 2.43
CA GLY A 7 -0.71 13.75 2.49
C GLY A 7 -1.27 12.79 1.45
N HIS A 8 -0.40 12.27 0.58
CA HIS A 8 -0.70 11.11 -0.23
C HIS A 8 0.17 9.94 0.21
N ILE A 9 -0.43 8.75 0.29
CA ILE A 9 0.30 7.51 0.58
C ILE A 9 0.26 6.67 -0.70
N GLU A 10 1.43 6.33 -1.23
CA GLU A 10 1.58 5.53 -2.45
C GLU A 10 2.16 4.16 -2.11
N LEU A 11 1.56 3.11 -2.69
CA LEU A 11 2.12 1.77 -2.74
C LEU A 11 2.50 1.45 -4.19
N SER A 12 3.76 1.06 -4.35
CA SER A 12 4.40 0.85 -5.65
C SER A 12 5.14 -0.48 -5.69
N GLU A 13 5.25 -1.05 -6.89
CA GLU A 13 5.99 -2.29 -7.11
C GLU A 13 7.41 -2.16 -6.56
N ALA A 14 7.89 -3.18 -5.84
CA ALA A 14 9.27 -3.22 -5.37
C ALA A 14 10.18 -3.78 -6.47
N VAL A 15 10.70 -2.90 -7.34
CA VAL A 15 11.57 -3.29 -8.47
C VAL A 15 13.01 -3.42 -7.98
N PRO A 16 13.75 -4.49 -8.34
CA PRO A 16 15.15 -4.62 -7.97
C PRO A 16 15.97 -3.39 -8.37
N ALA A 17 16.76 -2.85 -7.44
CA ALA A 17 17.61 -1.71 -7.72
C ALA A 17 18.69 -2.08 -8.75
N PRO A 18 19.07 -1.16 -9.66
CA PRO A 18 20.08 -1.43 -10.65
C PRO A 18 21.44 -1.73 -10.00
N ALA A 19 22.24 -2.58 -10.65
CA ALA A 19 23.55 -3.02 -10.13
C ALA A 19 24.51 -1.86 -9.83
N SER A 20 24.35 -0.71 -10.50
CA SER A 20 25.09 0.53 -10.21
C SER A 20 24.91 1.04 -8.78
N ARG A 21 23.89 0.57 -8.05
CA ARG A 21 23.58 0.96 -6.68
C ARG A 21 24.15 0.02 -5.61
N ALA A 22 24.70 -1.15 -6.00
CA ALA A 22 25.12 -2.21 -5.08
C ALA A 22 26.29 -1.86 -4.16
N GLY A 23 26.99 -0.74 -4.40
CA GLY A 23 28.10 -0.27 -3.58
C GLY A 23 27.78 0.93 -2.68
N ILE A 24 26.54 1.44 -2.68
CA ILE A 24 26.16 2.62 -1.90
C ILE A 24 25.67 2.18 -0.52
N PRO A 25 26.36 2.56 0.58
CA PRO A 25 25.94 2.21 1.93
C PRO A 25 24.54 2.77 2.23
N GLY A 26 23.63 1.91 2.70
CA GLY A 26 22.26 2.31 3.05
C GLY A 26 21.30 2.45 1.85
N ALA A 27 21.74 2.15 0.62
CA ALA A 27 20.84 2.12 -0.52
C ALA A 27 19.88 0.92 -0.42
N SER A 28 18.58 1.18 -0.62
CA SER A 28 17.56 0.13 -0.72
C SER A 28 17.87 -0.82 -1.86
N ALA A 29 17.74 -2.13 -1.60
CA ALA A 29 17.86 -3.18 -2.60
C ALA A 29 16.74 -3.15 -3.65
N HIS A 30 15.66 -2.43 -3.37
CA HIS A 30 14.52 -2.24 -4.26
C HIS A 30 14.22 -0.74 -4.38
N LEU A 31 13.79 -0.33 -5.57
CA LEU A 31 13.29 1.00 -5.89
C LEU A 31 11.78 0.93 -6.16
N PRO A 32 11.03 2.00 -5.87
CA PRO A 32 9.63 2.07 -6.25
C PRO A 32 9.50 2.04 -7.78
N GLY A 33 8.79 1.03 -8.27
CA GLY A 33 8.34 0.90 -9.64
C GLY A 33 6.99 1.59 -9.84
N ARG A 34 6.10 0.99 -10.61
CA ARG A 34 4.79 1.58 -10.89
C ARG A 34 3.91 1.59 -9.63
N ALA A 35 3.28 2.74 -9.36
CA ALA A 35 2.24 2.86 -8.35
C ALA A 35 1.03 1.99 -8.69
N PHE A 36 0.55 1.23 -7.72
CA PHE A 36 -0.65 0.40 -7.84
C PHE A 36 -1.78 0.86 -6.91
N VAL A 37 -1.47 1.53 -5.80
CA VAL A 37 -2.46 2.17 -4.92
C VAL A 37 -1.97 3.56 -4.52
N THR A 38 -2.86 4.53 -4.55
CA THR A 38 -2.65 5.85 -3.95
C THR A 38 -3.83 6.21 -3.06
N ALA A 39 -3.58 6.55 -1.80
CA ALA A 39 -4.60 7.12 -0.91
C ALA A 39 -4.44 8.64 -0.89
N VAL A 40 -5.54 9.35 -1.13
CA VAL A 40 -5.62 10.81 -1.09
C VAL A 40 -6.41 11.23 0.15
N VAL A 41 -5.75 11.94 1.05
CA VAL A 41 -6.38 12.57 2.22
C VAL A 41 -6.66 14.03 1.88
N PRO A 42 -7.92 14.43 1.65
CA PRO A 42 -8.24 15.83 1.41
C PRO A 42 -8.02 16.63 2.71
N ASP A 43 -7.23 17.71 2.64
CA ASP A 43 -6.98 18.62 3.77
C ASP A 43 -7.94 19.82 3.79
N GLU A 44 -8.47 20.21 2.63
CA GLU A 44 -9.32 21.41 2.46
C GLU A 44 -10.78 21.22 2.93
N ASP A 45 -11.22 19.97 3.09
CA ASP A 45 -12.60 19.64 3.47
C ASP A 45 -12.63 18.35 4.30
N LEU A 46 -12.82 18.47 5.62
CA LEU A 46 -12.90 17.34 6.55
C LEU A 46 -14.15 16.48 6.35
N ASP A 47 -15.18 17.02 5.67
CA ASP A 47 -16.39 16.28 5.32
C ASP A 47 -16.22 15.49 4.01
N ARG A 48 -15.12 15.70 3.28
CA ARG A 48 -14.81 14.96 2.05
C ARG A 48 -14.26 13.58 2.37
N GLU A 49 -14.90 12.56 1.82
CA GLU A 49 -14.50 11.17 2.07
C GLU A 49 -13.09 10.89 1.52
N VAL A 50 -12.21 10.35 2.38
CA VAL A 50 -10.90 9.85 1.97
C VAL A 50 -11.10 8.84 0.84
N THR A 51 -10.32 8.98 -0.23
CA THR A 51 -10.46 8.16 -1.42
C THR A 51 -9.17 7.42 -1.71
N VAL A 52 -9.30 6.14 -2.07
CA VAL A 52 -8.18 5.28 -2.44
C VAL A 52 -8.28 4.95 -3.93
N SER A 53 -7.32 5.42 -4.71
CA SER A 53 -7.21 5.12 -6.13
C SER A 53 -6.40 3.83 -6.33
N LEU A 54 -6.98 2.85 -7.01
CA LEU A 54 -6.26 1.67 -7.51
C LEU A 54 -5.88 1.89 -8.97
N HIS A 55 -4.65 1.50 -9.36
CA HIS A 55 -4.13 1.60 -10.73
C HIS A 55 -4.01 0.23 -11.47
N PRO A 56 -5.05 -0.61 -11.57
CA PRO A 56 -5.06 -1.78 -12.45
C PRO A 56 -5.57 -1.37 -13.83
N GLU A 57 -4.74 -0.68 -14.61
CA GLU A 57 -4.97 -0.28 -16.02
C GLU A 57 -6.12 0.73 -16.28
N ARG A 58 -7.13 0.81 -15.41
CA ARG A 58 -8.09 1.90 -15.29
C ARG A 58 -8.12 2.39 -13.85
N GLN A 59 -7.93 3.69 -13.68
CA GLN A 59 -8.06 4.34 -12.38
C GLN A 59 -9.46 4.11 -11.83
N ARG A 60 -9.53 3.61 -10.59
CA ARG A 60 -10.79 3.49 -9.85
C ARG A 60 -10.62 4.11 -8.47
N ASP A 61 -11.47 5.08 -8.19
CA ASP A 61 -11.56 5.74 -6.91
C ASP A 61 -12.52 4.96 -6.01
N ILE A 62 -11.99 4.45 -4.90
CA ILE A 62 -12.73 3.63 -3.93
C ILE A 62 -12.86 4.44 -2.64
N PRO A 63 -14.08 4.63 -2.11
CA PRO A 63 -14.28 5.26 -0.81
C PRO A 63 -13.51 4.50 0.28
N PHE A 64 -12.84 5.23 1.17
CA PHE A 64 -11.99 4.63 2.20
C PHE A 64 -12.76 3.69 3.13
N ALA A 65 -14.03 3.98 3.42
CA ALA A 65 -14.86 3.08 4.23
C ALA A 65 -14.99 1.68 3.61
N VAL A 66 -15.11 1.62 2.28
CA VAL A 66 -15.18 0.36 1.52
C VAL A 66 -13.83 -0.34 1.50
N MET A 67 -12.74 0.40 1.27
CA MET A 67 -11.38 -0.16 1.31
C MET A 67 -11.03 -0.72 2.69
N ARG A 68 -11.36 0.00 3.77
CA ARG A 68 -11.14 -0.43 5.16
C ARG A 68 -11.88 -1.72 5.46
N TRP A 69 -13.18 -1.78 5.15
CA TRP A 69 -13.98 -2.99 5.32
C TRP A 69 -13.40 -4.18 4.54
N PHE A 70 -12.98 -3.96 3.29
CA PHE A 70 -12.36 -4.99 2.48
C PHE A 70 -11.06 -5.50 3.09
N MET A 71 -10.18 -4.59 3.54
CA MET A 71 -8.91 -4.96 4.17
C MET A 71 -9.08 -5.71 5.48
N GLU A 72 -10.12 -5.42 6.27
CA GLU A 72 -10.49 -6.20 7.45
C GLU A 72 -10.83 -7.65 7.06
N LYS A 73 -11.61 -7.85 6.00
CA LYS A 73 -11.93 -9.19 5.50
C LYS A 73 -10.72 -9.94 4.95
N VAL A 74 -9.82 -9.25 4.25
CA VAL A 74 -8.55 -9.83 3.79
C VAL A 74 -7.69 -10.25 4.98
N ALA A 75 -7.60 -9.43 6.04
CA ALA A 75 -6.84 -9.77 7.24
C ALA A 75 -7.42 -11.01 7.94
N ASP A 76 -8.73 -11.09 8.09
CA ASP A 76 -9.42 -12.26 8.65
C ASP A 76 -9.16 -13.53 7.84
N GLU A 77 -9.17 -13.44 6.50
CA GLU A 77 -8.87 -14.56 5.61
C GLU A 77 -7.40 -14.97 5.68
N MET A 78 -6.48 -14.02 5.66
CA MET A 78 -5.04 -14.28 5.78
C MET A 78 -4.70 -14.94 7.12
N ALA A 79 -5.37 -14.53 8.20
CA ALA A 79 -5.22 -15.15 9.51
C ALA A 79 -5.73 -16.60 9.50
N ARG A 80 -6.89 -16.86 8.90
CA ARG A 80 -7.44 -18.22 8.74
C ARG A 80 -6.54 -19.10 7.87
N SER A 81 -6.15 -18.64 6.69
CA SER A 81 -5.25 -19.36 5.79
C SER A 81 -3.90 -19.68 6.45
N ARG A 82 -3.35 -18.76 7.26
CA ARG A 82 -2.12 -19.01 8.01
C ARG A 82 -2.31 -20.03 9.12
N ALA A 83 -3.45 -20.01 9.81
CA ALA A 83 -3.77 -21.00 10.85
C ALA A 83 -4.03 -22.40 10.27
N GLU A 84 -4.55 -22.47 9.03
CA GLU A 84 -4.81 -23.72 8.30
C GLU A 84 -3.56 -24.31 7.65
N ARG A 85 -2.47 -23.54 7.51
CA ARG A 85 -1.17 -24.09 7.13
C ARG A 85 -0.59 -24.79 8.37
N PRO A 86 -0.61 -26.14 8.46
CA PRO A 86 0.13 -26.80 9.52
C PRO A 86 1.59 -26.35 9.40
N PHE A 87 2.18 -26.02 10.55
CA PHE A 87 3.63 -25.89 10.64
C PHE A 87 4.21 -27.26 10.27
N ASP A 88 4.73 -27.39 9.05
CA ASP A 88 5.51 -28.55 8.65
C ASP A 88 6.85 -28.48 9.41
N SER A 89 6.84 -29.01 10.64
CA SER A 89 8.06 -29.43 11.31
C SER A 89 8.51 -30.72 10.64
N GLY A 90 9.17 -30.60 9.49
CA GLY A 90 9.91 -31.69 8.88
C GLY A 90 10.97 -32.19 9.88
N THR A 91 10.76 -33.39 10.40
CA THR A 91 11.78 -34.26 10.99
C THR A 91 12.34 -35.19 9.94
#